data_AF-A0A1M5Y4T4-F1
#
_entry.id   AF-A0A1M5Y4T4-F1
#
_cell.length_a   1.000
_cell.length_b   1.000
_cell.length_c   1.000
_cell.angle_alpha   90.00
_cell.angle_beta   90.00
_cell.angle_gamma   90.00
#
_symmetry.space_group_name_H-M   'P 1'
#
loop_
_entity.id
_entity.type
_entity.pdbx_description
1 polymer ?
#
loop_
_entity_poly.entity_id
_entity_poly.type
_entity_poly.pdbx_seq_one_letter_code
_entity_poly.pdbx_strand_id
1 'polypeptide(L)'
;MTALIRTLTGAFFGLFACHATLAAVDCHDVDSQGAAPLRAVALPPLKVCTQRVAPGGFILPDPECTPGAINPTVTINVLQDPNYRTSCTRDGATSATQKNKTYSWYGLPHPANNTGANQFCELDHLISLELGGADTLENIWPQCGPDKVTLCERYFKQKDAVENYLAAQVKAGTMNLHDAQWGIANDWTQYLEAARGSPQVATVRPPFGSPFLTVANVVPSTQLVAGKIRVRRGQKHVVHRHTATTRHMKKRSRTRLPTRS
;
A
#
# COMPACT_ATOMS: atom_id res chain seq x y z
N MET A 1 4.81 -51.30 73.38
CA MET A 1 6.08 -50.58 73.09
C MET A 1 5.89 -49.77 71.82
N THR A 2 6.35 -48.53 71.90
CA THR A 2 6.08 -47.32 71.12
C THR A 2 6.52 -47.37 69.65
N ALA A 3 5.76 -46.74 68.74
CA ALA A 3 6.32 -46.20 67.49
C ALA A 3 5.53 -44.96 67.04
N LEU A 4 6.11 -43.78 67.32
CA LEU A 4 5.77 -42.48 66.72
C LEU A 4 6.32 -42.44 65.28
N ILE A 5 5.53 -42.03 64.29
CA ILE A 5 6.05 -41.60 62.98
C ILE A 5 5.64 -40.14 62.77
N ARG A 6 6.67 -39.28 62.69
CA ARG A 6 6.60 -37.84 62.42
C ARG A 6 6.23 -37.61 60.96
N THR A 7 5.21 -36.80 60.71
CA THR A 7 4.92 -36.20 59.40
C THR A 7 5.84 -35.01 59.16
N LEU A 8 6.62 -35.05 58.06
CA LEU A 8 7.46 -33.95 57.58
C LEU A 8 6.61 -33.02 56.70
N THR A 9 6.57 -31.74 57.05
CA THR A 9 5.98 -30.64 56.27
C THR A 9 6.88 -30.32 55.07
N GLY A 10 6.34 -30.46 53.85
CA GLY A 10 7.00 -30.02 52.62
C GLY A 10 6.78 -28.53 52.36
N ALA A 11 7.87 -27.77 52.24
CA ALA A 11 7.85 -26.38 51.79
C ALA A 11 7.92 -26.35 50.25
N PHE A 12 6.84 -25.91 49.60
CA PHE A 12 6.83 -25.61 48.17
C PHE A 12 7.51 -24.26 47.92
N PHE A 13 8.69 -24.29 47.29
CA PHE A 13 9.31 -23.09 46.72
C PHE A 13 8.53 -22.68 45.47
N GLY A 14 7.78 -21.57 45.58
CA GLY A 14 7.09 -20.95 44.45
C GLY A 14 8.08 -20.31 43.49
N LEU A 15 8.24 -20.91 42.31
CA LEU A 15 8.98 -20.35 41.19
C LEU A 15 8.12 -19.26 40.54
N PHE A 16 8.44 -17.98 40.80
CA PHE A 16 7.81 -16.86 40.11
C PHE A 16 8.31 -16.82 38.66
N ALA A 17 7.54 -17.40 37.74
CA ALA A 17 7.74 -17.23 36.31
C ALA A 17 7.30 -15.81 35.90
N CYS A 18 8.27 -14.99 35.49
CA CYS A 18 8.03 -13.69 34.86
C CYS A 18 7.40 -13.94 33.49
N HIS A 19 6.07 -13.86 33.41
CA HIS A 19 5.35 -13.94 32.14
C HIS A 19 5.45 -12.57 31.46
N ALA A 20 6.28 -12.46 30.44
CA ALA A 20 6.21 -11.35 29.51
C ALA A 20 4.89 -11.49 28.73
N THR A 21 3.87 -10.69 29.07
CA THR A 21 2.66 -10.59 28.27
C THR A 21 3.03 -9.89 26.97
N LEU A 22 3.16 -10.65 25.88
CA LEU A 22 3.08 -10.08 24.53
C LEU A 22 1.76 -9.32 24.47
N ALA A 23 1.81 -8.00 24.37
CA ALA A 23 0.61 -7.21 24.14
C ALA A 23 -0.05 -7.75 22.88
N ALA A 24 -1.28 -8.26 23.01
CA ALA A 24 -2.07 -8.71 21.87
C ALA A 24 -2.17 -7.54 20.88
N VAL A 25 -1.95 -7.80 19.60
CA VAL A 25 -2.17 -6.80 18.56
C VAL A 25 -3.65 -6.40 18.65
N ASP A 26 -3.92 -5.14 18.95
CA ASP A 26 -5.28 -4.61 18.89
C ASP A 26 -5.68 -4.55 17.42
N CYS A 27 -6.59 -5.46 17.05
CA CYS A 27 -7.08 -5.57 15.69
C CYS A 27 -8.42 -4.84 15.50
N HIS A 28 -8.89 -4.02 16.45
CA HIS A 28 -10.06 -3.15 16.29
C HIS A 28 -11.33 -3.85 15.76
N ASP A 29 -11.57 -5.10 16.17
CA ASP A 29 -12.66 -5.94 15.65
C ASP A 29 -12.68 -6.10 14.12
N VAL A 30 -11.54 -5.89 13.45
CA VAL A 30 -11.37 -6.12 12.01
C VAL A 30 -11.62 -7.59 11.71
N ASP A 31 -12.55 -7.85 10.80
CA ASP A 31 -12.78 -9.18 10.28
C ASP A 31 -11.68 -9.53 9.28
N SER A 32 -10.73 -10.37 9.68
CA SER A 32 -9.64 -10.85 8.82
C SER A 32 -10.11 -11.56 7.53
N GLN A 33 -11.38 -12.02 7.49
CA GLN A 33 -12.00 -12.66 6.34
C GLN A 33 -12.78 -11.69 5.43
N GLY A 34 -12.96 -10.44 5.87
CA GLY A 34 -13.80 -9.47 5.18
C GLY A 34 -13.29 -9.16 3.78
N ALA A 35 -14.20 -9.22 2.80
CA ALA A 35 -13.88 -8.96 1.40
C ALA A 35 -15.07 -8.38 0.63
N ALA A 36 -14.79 -7.35 -0.15
CA ALA A 36 -15.68 -6.74 -1.13
C ALA A 36 -14.86 -6.49 -2.41
N PRO A 37 -14.98 -7.34 -3.45
CA PRO A 37 -14.24 -7.15 -4.69
C PRO A 37 -14.73 -5.90 -5.44
N LEU A 38 -13.81 -5.14 -6.05
CA LEU A 38 -14.15 -3.95 -6.83
C LEU A 38 -15.01 -4.30 -8.06
N ARG A 39 -14.85 -5.54 -8.56
CA ARG A 39 -15.68 -6.15 -9.61
C ARG A 39 -15.89 -7.61 -9.27
N ALA A 40 -17.12 -8.10 -9.42
CA ALA A 40 -17.41 -9.52 -9.26
C ALA A 40 -16.70 -10.36 -10.33
N VAL A 41 -16.01 -11.41 -9.90
CA VAL A 41 -15.34 -12.40 -10.75
C VAL A 41 -15.62 -13.80 -10.21
N ALA A 42 -15.60 -14.81 -11.09
CA ALA A 42 -15.71 -16.21 -10.69
C ALA A 42 -14.31 -16.78 -10.42
N LEU A 43 -14.14 -17.43 -9.27
CA LEU A 43 -12.89 -18.09 -8.89
C LEU A 43 -13.10 -19.61 -8.71
N PRO A 44 -12.19 -20.47 -9.23
CA PRO A 44 -11.04 -20.11 -10.05
C PRO A 44 -11.46 -19.57 -11.43
N PRO A 45 -10.62 -18.74 -12.08
CA PRO A 45 -10.90 -18.22 -13.42
C PRO A 45 -11.12 -19.36 -14.43
N LEU A 46 -12.15 -19.22 -15.28
CA LEU A 46 -12.46 -20.20 -16.33
C LEU A 46 -11.52 -20.12 -17.55
N LYS A 47 -10.70 -19.08 -17.61
CA LYS A 47 -9.70 -18.80 -18.65
C LYS A 47 -8.33 -18.58 -18.02
N VAL A 48 -7.28 -18.68 -18.82
CA VAL A 48 -5.95 -18.20 -18.42
C VAL A 48 -5.99 -16.67 -18.36
N CYS A 49 -5.56 -16.12 -17.24
CA CYS A 49 -5.50 -14.69 -16.97
C CYS A 49 -4.40 -14.03 -17.80
N THR A 50 -4.72 -12.93 -18.46
CA THR A 50 -3.78 -12.22 -19.33
C THR A 50 -3.22 -10.99 -18.64
N GLN A 51 -1.91 -11.02 -18.36
CA GLN A 51 -1.19 -9.84 -17.89
C GLN A 51 -1.29 -8.69 -18.89
N ARG A 52 -1.49 -7.47 -18.39
CA ARG A 52 -1.49 -6.25 -19.21
C ARG A 52 -0.15 -5.54 -19.05
N VAL A 53 0.24 -4.78 -20.08
CA VAL A 53 1.45 -3.95 -20.06
C VAL A 53 1.04 -2.49 -19.93
N ALA A 54 1.48 -1.85 -18.84
CA ALA A 54 1.31 -0.42 -18.61
C ALA A 54 2.42 0.39 -19.33
N PRO A 55 2.27 1.73 -19.45
CA PRO A 55 3.35 2.59 -19.89
C PRO A 55 4.64 2.34 -19.10
N GLY A 56 5.78 2.36 -19.80
CA GLY A 56 7.08 2.05 -19.18
C GLY A 56 7.40 0.54 -19.04
N GLY A 57 6.53 -0.34 -19.56
CA GLY A 57 6.80 -1.80 -19.62
C GLY A 57 6.50 -2.55 -18.32
N PHE A 58 5.86 -1.89 -17.37
CA PHE A 58 5.37 -2.50 -16.13
C PHE A 58 4.19 -3.42 -16.40
N ILE A 59 4.01 -4.40 -15.53
CA ILE A 59 2.96 -5.41 -15.65
C ILE A 59 1.82 -5.11 -14.69
N LEU A 60 0.59 -5.24 -15.18
CA LEU A 60 -0.66 -5.18 -14.42
C LEU A 60 -1.38 -6.53 -14.52
N PRO A 61 -2.18 -6.91 -13.51
CA PRO A 61 -2.98 -8.12 -13.58
C PRO A 61 -4.12 -8.03 -14.60
N ASP A 62 -4.71 -9.18 -14.90
CA ASP A 62 -5.97 -9.29 -15.64
C ASP A 62 -7.12 -8.85 -14.72
N PRO A 63 -7.87 -7.78 -15.02
CA PRO A 63 -8.97 -7.31 -14.18
C PRO A 63 -10.16 -8.28 -14.14
N GLU A 64 -10.20 -9.31 -15.00
CA GLU A 64 -11.20 -10.38 -14.94
C GLU A 64 -10.79 -11.55 -14.03
N CYS A 65 -9.56 -11.54 -13.52
CA CYS A 65 -9.05 -12.53 -12.59
C CYS A 65 -8.69 -11.92 -11.23
N THR A 66 -8.02 -10.78 -11.24
CA THR A 66 -7.60 -10.03 -10.05
C THR A 66 -8.13 -8.60 -10.19
N PRO A 67 -9.44 -8.37 -10.00
CA PRO A 67 -10.03 -7.02 -10.04
C PRO A 67 -9.59 -6.14 -8.86
N GLY A 68 -9.02 -6.74 -7.81
CA GLY A 68 -8.81 -6.11 -6.53
C GLY A 68 -10.02 -6.30 -5.62
N ALA A 69 -9.77 -6.39 -4.31
CA ALA A 69 -10.81 -6.46 -3.29
C ALA A 69 -10.38 -5.68 -2.05
N ILE A 70 -11.35 -5.08 -1.37
CA ILE A 70 -11.15 -4.33 -0.13
C ILE A 70 -11.76 -5.10 1.04
N ASN A 71 -11.21 -4.95 2.23
CA ASN A 71 -11.83 -5.42 3.46
C ASN A 71 -12.69 -4.27 4.04
N PRO A 72 -14.03 -4.38 4.00
CA PRO A 72 -14.91 -3.28 4.43
C PRO A 72 -14.80 -2.96 5.93
N THR A 73 -14.22 -3.85 6.74
CA THR A 73 -13.99 -3.60 8.18
C THR A 73 -12.72 -2.79 8.42
N VAL A 74 -11.80 -2.71 7.45
CA VAL A 74 -10.61 -1.85 7.52
C VAL A 74 -10.96 -0.45 7.02
N THR A 75 -11.60 0.32 7.88
CA THR A 75 -12.02 1.70 7.59
C THR A 75 -10.84 2.68 7.63
N ILE A 76 -11.07 3.93 7.19
CA ILE A 76 -10.06 5.00 7.31
C ILE A 76 -9.62 5.23 8.77
N ASN A 77 -10.53 5.11 9.74
CA ASN A 77 -10.19 5.25 11.16
C ASN A 77 -9.25 4.13 11.63
N VAL A 78 -9.49 2.89 11.17
CA VAL A 78 -8.60 1.75 11.44
C VAL A 78 -7.23 1.99 10.82
N LEU A 79 -7.17 2.45 9.56
CA LEU A 79 -5.91 2.74 8.87
C LEU A 79 -5.12 3.90 9.51
N GLN A 80 -5.82 4.88 10.09
CA GLN A 80 -5.22 6.01 10.80
C GLN A 80 -4.78 5.67 12.23
N ASP A 81 -5.22 4.55 12.80
CA ASP A 81 -4.81 4.14 14.14
C ASP A 81 -3.31 3.76 14.14
N PRO A 82 -2.47 4.41 14.97
CA PRO A 82 -1.04 4.10 15.05
C PRO A 82 -0.74 2.69 15.59
N ASN A 83 -1.71 2.00 16.19
CA ASN A 83 -1.59 0.64 16.69
C ASN A 83 -2.02 -0.41 15.66
N TYR A 84 -2.82 -0.06 14.65
CA TYR A 84 -3.22 -0.98 13.60
C TYR A 84 -2.02 -1.57 12.86
N ARG A 85 -2.06 -2.87 12.60
CA ARG A 85 -1.03 -3.60 11.84
C ARG A 85 -1.72 -4.46 10.79
N THR A 86 -1.18 -4.51 9.58
CA THR A 86 -1.70 -5.39 8.51
C THR A 86 -1.63 -6.88 8.87
N SER A 87 -0.86 -7.26 9.90
CA SER A 87 -0.86 -8.62 10.45
C SER A 87 -2.23 -9.03 11.02
N CYS A 88 -3.14 -8.09 11.28
CA CYS A 88 -4.52 -8.38 11.67
C CYS A 88 -5.36 -9.01 10.55
N THR A 89 -4.98 -8.80 9.28
CA THR A 89 -5.72 -9.31 8.12
C THR A 89 -4.90 -10.25 7.25
N ARG A 90 -3.56 -10.13 7.29
CA ARG A 90 -2.64 -10.96 6.50
C ARG A 90 -2.78 -12.43 6.87
N ASP A 91 -2.89 -13.27 5.85
CA ASP A 91 -3.09 -14.72 5.94
C ASP A 91 -4.37 -15.11 6.70
N GLY A 92 -5.31 -14.16 6.84
CA GLY A 92 -6.62 -14.36 7.41
C GLY A 92 -7.50 -15.13 6.45
N ALA A 93 -7.88 -14.50 5.34
CA ALA A 93 -8.84 -15.08 4.40
C ALA A 93 -8.24 -16.16 3.49
N THR A 94 -6.93 -16.12 3.24
CA THR A 94 -6.26 -17.11 2.41
C THR A 94 -4.91 -17.54 2.96
N SER A 95 -4.64 -18.85 2.91
CA SER A 95 -3.33 -19.43 3.21
C SER A 95 -2.36 -19.24 2.04
N ALA A 96 -1.05 -19.35 2.32
CA ALA A 96 -0.01 -19.38 1.29
C ALA A 96 -0.29 -20.43 0.19
N THR A 97 -0.79 -21.61 0.56
CA THR A 97 -1.17 -22.67 -0.39
C THR A 97 -2.31 -22.25 -1.31
N GLN A 98 -3.30 -21.52 -0.80
CA GLN A 98 -4.38 -20.97 -1.64
C GLN A 98 -3.86 -19.88 -2.58
N LYS A 99 -3.04 -18.95 -2.05
CA LYS A 99 -2.42 -17.88 -2.84
C LYS A 99 -1.57 -18.43 -3.99
N ASN A 100 -0.84 -19.52 -3.76
CA ASN A 100 -0.03 -20.20 -4.79
C ASN A 100 -0.82 -20.68 -6.00
N LYS A 101 -2.14 -20.92 -5.88
CA LYS A 101 -2.98 -21.31 -7.02
C LYS A 101 -3.02 -20.24 -8.10
N THR A 102 -2.82 -18.97 -7.75
CA THR A 102 -2.84 -17.85 -8.71
C THR A 102 -1.74 -17.93 -9.77
N TYR A 103 -0.60 -18.57 -9.50
CA TYR A 103 0.41 -18.86 -10.53
C TYR A 103 -0.20 -19.61 -11.72
N SER A 104 -0.99 -20.66 -11.44
CA SER A 104 -1.66 -21.45 -12.49
C SER A 104 -2.71 -20.65 -13.26
N TRP A 105 -3.37 -19.69 -12.62
CA TRP A 105 -4.36 -18.84 -13.27
C TRP A 105 -3.73 -17.96 -14.35
N TYR A 106 -2.52 -17.47 -14.07
CA TYR A 106 -1.73 -16.67 -15.02
C TYR A 106 -0.85 -17.51 -15.97
N GLY A 107 -0.94 -18.84 -15.91
CA GLY A 107 -0.07 -19.72 -16.71
C GLY A 107 1.41 -19.60 -16.38
N LEU A 108 1.74 -19.14 -15.16
CA LEU A 108 3.11 -18.94 -14.70
C LEU A 108 3.58 -20.14 -13.86
N PRO A 109 4.83 -20.60 -14.03
CA PRO A 109 5.40 -21.58 -13.12
C PRO A 109 5.65 -20.93 -11.75
N HIS A 110 5.48 -21.71 -10.68
CA HIS A 110 5.92 -21.28 -9.36
C HIS A 110 7.47 -21.15 -9.36
N PRO A 111 8.04 -19.98 -9.03
CA PRO A 111 9.48 -19.76 -9.19
C PRO A 111 10.30 -20.53 -8.17
N ALA A 112 11.38 -21.16 -8.63
CA ALA A 112 12.37 -21.79 -7.77
C ALA A 112 13.38 -20.75 -7.24
N ASN A 113 13.91 -20.95 -6.02
CA ASN A 113 14.93 -20.09 -5.41
C ASN A 113 14.55 -18.60 -5.32
N ASN A 114 13.26 -18.30 -5.23
CA ASN A 114 12.68 -16.97 -5.22
C ASN A 114 12.68 -16.37 -3.80
N THR A 115 13.86 -16.01 -3.29
CA THR A 115 14.04 -15.46 -1.93
C THR A 115 15.18 -14.46 -1.87
N GLY A 116 15.15 -13.55 -0.90
CA GLY A 116 16.17 -12.54 -0.66
C GLY A 116 16.50 -11.73 -1.92
N ALA A 117 17.79 -11.54 -2.20
CA ALA A 117 18.26 -10.81 -3.39
C ALA A 117 17.87 -11.48 -4.73
N ASN A 118 17.51 -12.77 -4.71
CA ASN A 118 17.11 -13.52 -5.90
C ASN A 118 15.59 -13.44 -6.15
N GLN A 119 14.78 -12.92 -5.23
CA GLN A 119 13.32 -12.86 -5.36
C GLN A 119 12.90 -11.99 -6.55
N PHE A 120 12.37 -12.59 -7.62
CA PHE A 120 11.90 -11.88 -8.82
C PHE A 120 10.38 -11.90 -8.99
N CYS A 121 9.68 -12.64 -8.15
CA CYS A 121 8.23 -12.66 -8.12
C CYS A 121 7.68 -12.63 -6.69
N GLU A 122 6.51 -12.04 -6.52
CA GLU A 122 5.79 -12.01 -5.25
C GLU A 122 4.31 -12.33 -5.50
N LEU A 123 3.69 -13.07 -4.58
CA LEU A 123 2.24 -13.16 -4.55
C LEU A 123 1.73 -11.96 -3.79
N ASP A 124 1.26 -10.98 -4.54
CA ASP A 124 1.07 -9.63 -4.06
C ASP A 124 -0.42 -9.25 -4.07
N HIS A 125 -0.79 -8.41 -3.12
CA HIS A 125 -2.11 -7.80 -3.05
C HIS A 125 -2.20 -6.68 -4.09
N LEU A 126 -3.14 -6.72 -5.03
CA LEU A 126 -3.31 -5.65 -6.00
C LEU A 126 -3.65 -4.31 -5.32
N ILE A 127 -4.58 -4.35 -4.37
CA ILE A 127 -4.83 -3.29 -3.40
C ILE A 127 -4.11 -3.68 -2.11
N SER A 128 -3.10 -2.90 -1.72
CA SER A 128 -2.32 -3.16 -0.50
C SER A 128 -3.20 -3.32 0.74
N LEU A 129 -2.78 -4.19 1.68
CA LEU A 129 -3.39 -4.24 3.01
C LEU A 129 -3.27 -2.89 3.75
N GLU A 130 -2.26 -2.07 3.43
CA GLU A 130 -2.11 -0.71 3.98
C GLU A 130 -3.13 0.30 3.44
N LEU A 131 -3.86 -0.08 2.38
CA LEU A 131 -4.99 0.63 1.81
C LEU A 131 -6.31 -0.11 2.10
N GLY A 132 -6.32 -1.02 3.08
CA GLY A 132 -7.50 -1.81 3.42
C GLY A 132 -7.88 -2.83 2.35
N GLY A 133 -6.92 -3.30 1.54
CA GLY A 133 -7.13 -4.45 0.67
C GLY A 133 -7.56 -5.71 1.44
N ALA A 134 -8.36 -6.56 0.81
CA ALA A 134 -8.72 -7.87 1.36
C ALA A 134 -7.63 -8.89 1.09
N ASP A 135 -7.49 -9.88 1.98
CA ASP A 135 -6.56 -11.00 1.83
C ASP A 135 -7.17 -12.17 1.02
N THR A 136 -7.96 -11.87 -0.01
CA THR A 136 -8.66 -12.86 -0.83
C THR A 136 -8.08 -12.99 -2.23
N LEU A 137 -8.41 -14.07 -2.94
CA LEU A 137 -7.76 -14.39 -4.20
C LEU A 137 -8.15 -13.45 -5.36
N GLU A 138 -9.26 -12.71 -5.26
CA GLU A 138 -9.61 -11.63 -6.19
C GLU A 138 -8.64 -10.43 -6.09
N ASN A 139 -7.88 -10.36 -4.99
CA ASN A 139 -6.89 -9.34 -4.73
C ASN A 139 -5.45 -9.89 -4.78
N ILE A 140 -5.23 -11.18 -4.99
CA ILE A 140 -3.88 -11.77 -5.05
C ILE A 140 -3.50 -12.09 -6.50
N TRP A 141 -2.27 -11.77 -6.89
CA TRP A 141 -1.72 -12.20 -8.17
C TRP A 141 -0.20 -12.37 -8.13
N PRO A 142 0.39 -13.15 -9.06
CA PRO A 142 1.84 -13.24 -9.21
C PRO A 142 2.40 -11.98 -9.86
N GLN A 143 2.96 -11.10 -9.04
CA GLN A 143 3.64 -9.90 -9.48
C GLN A 143 5.13 -10.18 -9.68
N CYS A 144 5.44 -10.71 -10.86
CA CYS A 144 6.82 -10.93 -11.27
C CYS A 144 7.43 -9.68 -11.94
N GLY A 145 8.73 -9.52 -11.83
CA GLY A 145 9.49 -8.43 -12.44
C GLY A 145 10.82 -8.90 -13.05
N PRO A 146 11.61 -7.97 -13.61
CA PRO A 146 12.93 -8.27 -14.15
C PRO A 146 13.84 -8.88 -13.08
N ASP A 147 14.62 -9.90 -13.46
CA ASP A 147 15.50 -10.66 -12.56
C ASP A 147 16.99 -10.24 -12.66
N LYS A 148 17.36 -9.50 -13.71
CA LYS A 148 18.72 -8.96 -13.96
C LYS A 148 18.88 -7.50 -13.54
N VAL A 149 18.17 -7.09 -12.49
CA VAL A 149 18.24 -5.75 -11.90
C VAL A 149 18.34 -5.85 -10.38
N THR A 150 18.66 -4.75 -9.70
CA THR A 150 18.67 -4.72 -8.24
C THR A 150 17.28 -5.01 -7.68
N LEU A 151 17.19 -5.52 -6.45
CA LEU A 151 15.90 -5.87 -5.83
C LEU A 151 14.92 -4.69 -5.82
N CYS A 152 15.41 -3.48 -5.52
CA CYS A 152 14.59 -2.25 -5.49
C CYS A 152 14.04 -1.84 -6.87
N GLU A 153 14.69 -2.25 -7.96
CA GLU A 153 14.25 -1.96 -9.33
C GLU A 153 13.19 -2.97 -9.83
N ARG A 154 12.93 -4.05 -9.09
CA ARG A 154 11.92 -5.04 -9.48
C ARG A 154 10.52 -4.48 -9.30
N TYR A 155 9.59 -4.92 -10.15
CA TYR A 155 8.25 -4.30 -10.24
C TYR A 155 7.47 -4.32 -8.92
N PHE A 156 7.51 -5.42 -8.16
CA PHE A 156 6.86 -5.49 -6.85
C PHE A 156 7.49 -4.53 -5.83
N LYS A 157 8.81 -4.31 -5.84
CA LYS A 157 9.46 -3.30 -4.98
C LYS A 157 9.17 -1.87 -5.39
N GLN A 158 9.01 -1.61 -6.68
CA GLN A 158 8.54 -0.31 -7.14
C GLN A 158 7.08 -0.07 -6.74
N LYS A 159 6.25 -1.12 -6.73
CA LYS A 159 4.88 -1.05 -6.21
C LYS A 159 4.86 -0.84 -4.69
N ASP A 160 5.71 -1.50 -3.91
CA ASP A 160 5.84 -1.24 -2.45
C ASP A 160 5.99 0.27 -2.17
N ALA A 161 6.82 0.98 -2.96
CA ALA A 161 6.99 2.42 -2.84
C ALA A 161 5.71 3.21 -3.19
N VAL A 162 4.93 2.76 -4.18
CA VAL A 162 3.63 3.32 -4.53
C VAL A 162 2.61 3.10 -3.40
N GLU A 163 2.57 1.90 -2.83
CA GLU A 163 1.66 1.57 -1.73
C GLU A 163 1.95 2.43 -0.50
N ASN A 164 3.21 2.53 -0.11
CA ASN A 164 3.64 3.39 1.00
C ASN A 164 3.25 4.85 0.76
N TYR A 165 3.45 5.34 -0.46
CA TYR A 165 3.04 6.70 -0.85
C TYR A 165 1.52 6.87 -0.69
N LEU A 166 0.72 6.00 -1.29
CA LEU A 166 -0.74 6.09 -1.23
C LEU A 166 -1.26 5.96 0.21
N ALA A 167 -0.71 5.02 0.99
CA ALA A 167 -1.07 4.83 2.39
C ALA A 167 -0.75 6.10 3.22
N ALA A 168 0.39 6.74 2.98
CA ALA A 168 0.72 8.02 3.62
C ALA A 168 -0.27 9.13 3.23
N GLN A 169 -0.60 9.26 1.94
CA GLN A 169 -1.53 10.28 1.46
C GLN A 169 -2.95 10.09 2.06
N VAL A 170 -3.41 8.84 2.13
CA VAL A 170 -4.70 8.45 2.72
C VAL A 170 -4.72 8.72 4.22
N LYS A 171 -3.71 8.27 4.96
CA LYS A 171 -3.62 8.51 6.41
C LYS A 171 -3.55 10.00 6.75
N ALA A 172 -2.89 10.79 5.92
CA ALA A 172 -2.84 12.25 6.04
C ALA A 172 -4.15 12.96 5.63
N GLY A 173 -5.13 12.25 5.08
CA GLY A 173 -6.39 12.81 4.58
C GLY A 173 -6.24 13.65 3.29
N THR A 174 -5.08 13.55 2.63
CA THR A 174 -4.78 14.28 1.38
C THR A 174 -5.25 13.55 0.13
N MET A 175 -5.60 12.27 0.26
CA MET A 175 -6.22 11.46 -0.78
C MET A 175 -7.38 10.66 -0.18
N ASN A 176 -8.49 10.56 -0.90
CA ASN A 176 -9.61 9.74 -0.49
C ASN A 176 -9.23 8.25 -0.59
N LEU A 177 -9.57 7.46 0.44
CA LEU A 177 -9.25 6.02 0.49
C LEU A 177 -9.83 5.25 -0.72
N HIS A 178 -11.08 5.51 -1.09
CA HIS A 178 -11.72 4.86 -2.23
C HIS A 178 -11.02 5.20 -3.55
N ASP A 179 -10.61 6.46 -3.73
CA ASP A 179 -9.87 6.88 -4.95
C ASP A 179 -8.49 6.21 -5.03
N ALA A 180 -7.79 6.07 -3.89
CA ALA A 180 -6.53 5.34 -3.83
C ALA A 180 -6.70 3.84 -4.17
N GLN A 181 -7.72 3.20 -3.59
CA GLN A 181 -8.06 1.79 -3.84
C GLN A 181 -8.41 1.52 -5.31
N TRP A 182 -9.26 2.36 -5.91
CA TRP A 182 -9.61 2.24 -7.33
C TRP A 182 -8.43 2.56 -8.25
N GLY A 183 -7.67 3.60 -7.93
CA GLY A 183 -6.54 4.01 -8.72
C GLY A 183 -5.45 2.94 -8.81
N ILE A 184 -5.04 2.39 -7.66
CA ILE A 184 -3.99 1.35 -7.61
C ILE A 184 -4.45 0.06 -8.30
N ALA A 185 -5.73 -0.32 -8.15
CA ALA A 185 -6.28 -1.51 -8.79
C ALA A 185 -6.36 -1.37 -10.32
N ASN A 186 -6.69 -0.18 -10.82
CA ASN A 186 -6.77 0.07 -12.26
C ASN A 186 -5.38 0.07 -12.92
N ASP A 187 -4.46 0.86 -12.35
CA ASP A 187 -3.08 1.01 -12.80
C ASP A 187 -2.22 1.62 -11.68
N TRP A 188 -1.51 0.78 -10.94
CA TRP A 188 -0.61 1.25 -9.87
C TRP A 188 0.55 2.10 -10.39
N THR A 189 0.92 1.98 -11.68
CA THR A 189 2.10 2.64 -12.25
C THR A 189 1.89 4.15 -12.42
N GLN A 190 0.64 4.60 -12.46
CA GLN A 190 0.30 6.03 -12.54
C GLN A 190 0.83 6.86 -11.35
N TYR A 191 1.15 6.19 -10.23
CA TYR A 191 1.67 6.83 -9.02
C TYR A 191 3.19 6.76 -8.88
N LEU A 192 3.91 6.11 -9.81
CA LEU A 192 5.35 5.89 -9.72
C LEU A 192 6.15 7.19 -9.55
N GLU A 193 5.85 8.19 -10.37
CA GLU A 193 6.57 9.47 -10.34
C GLU A 193 6.31 10.22 -9.03
N ALA A 194 5.07 10.20 -8.54
CA ALA A 194 4.72 10.80 -7.25
C ALA A 194 5.40 10.08 -6.07
N ALA A 195 5.45 8.75 -6.11
CA ALA A 195 6.10 7.93 -5.09
C ALA A 195 7.63 8.14 -5.07
N ARG A 196 8.27 8.26 -6.24
CA ARG A 196 9.70 8.55 -6.37
C ARG A 196 10.08 9.95 -5.90
N GLY A 197 9.21 10.94 -6.14
CA GLY A 197 9.42 12.33 -5.73
C GLY A 197 9.09 12.63 -4.27
N SER A 198 8.40 11.72 -3.58
CA SER A 198 8.04 11.89 -2.17
C SER A 198 9.24 11.55 -1.28
N PRO A 199 9.55 12.35 -0.24
CA PRO A 199 10.46 11.91 0.80
C PRO A 199 9.86 10.66 1.41
N GLN A 200 10.46 9.50 1.11
CA GLN A 200 10.06 8.25 1.72
C GLN A 200 10.11 8.50 3.22
N VAL A 201 8.95 8.43 3.89
CA VAL A 201 8.96 8.41 5.36
C VAL A 201 9.73 7.15 5.70
N ALA A 202 10.98 7.33 6.08
CA ALA A 202 11.91 6.26 6.38
C ALA A 202 11.48 5.58 7.68
N THR A 203 10.37 4.84 7.66
CA THR A 203 10.15 3.78 8.63
C THR A 203 10.88 2.57 8.10
N VAL A 204 12.21 2.59 8.26
CA VAL A 204 12.95 1.35 8.53
C VAL A 204 12.35 0.81 9.82
N ARG A 205 11.31 0.00 9.71
CA ARG A 205 10.87 -0.84 10.80
C ARG A 205 11.56 -2.19 10.58
N PRO A 206 12.63 -2.51 11.33
CA PRO A 206 13.33 -3.77 11.14
C PRO A 206 12.38 -4.94 11.44
N PRO A 207 12.47 -6.07 10.71
CA PRO A 207 11.82 -7.30 11.16
C PRO A 207 12.46 -7.70 12.50
N PHE A 208 11.58 -8.12 13.42
CA PHE A 208 11.86 -8.54 14.79
C PHE A 208 13.25 -9.16 15.06
N GLY A 209 13.91 -8.65 16.10
CA GLY A 209 14.79 -9.44 16.98
C GLY A 209 16.31 -9.25 16.84
N SER A 210 16.89 -8.30 17.59
CA SER A 210 18.02 -8.54 18.50
C SER A 210 18.30 -7.32 19.38
N PRO A 211 18.72 -7.49 20.64
CA PRO A 211 18.87 -6.39 21.58
C PRO A 211 20.27 -5.77 21.51
N PHE A 212 20.33 -4.50 21.91
CA PHE A 212 21.52 -3.68 22.17
C PHE A 212 22.39 -3.30 20.96
N LEU A 213 22.36 -2.00 20.64
CA LEU A 213 23.54 -1.15 20.73
C LEU A 213 23.07 0.29 20.99
N THR A 214 23.32 0.74 22.21
CA THR A 214 23.20 2.13 22.62
C THR A 214 24.19 2.95 21.80
N VAL A 215 23.72 3.83 20.91
CA VAL A 215 24.52 4.95 20.45
C VAL A 215 23.90 6.22 21.03
N ALA A 216 24.36 6.55 22.23
CA ALA A 216 24.41 7.94 22.63
C ALA A 216 25.36 8.65 21.67
N ASN A 217 24.85 9.68 20.98
CA ASN A 217 25.55 10.94 20.70
C ASN A 217 24.60 11.86 19.92
N VAL A 218 23.74 12.56 20.66
CA VAL A 218 23.16 13.82 20.19
C VAL A 218 24.28 14.85 20.26
N VAL A 219 24.77 15.26 19.10
CA VAL A 219 25.66 16.44 18.99
C VAL A 219 24.76 17.67 19.13
N PRO A 220 25.01 18.57 20.11
CA PRO A 220 24.23 19.80 20.22
C PRO A 220 24.70 20.78 19.13
N SER A 221 23.81 21.06 18.16
CA SER A 221 23.99 22.18 17.23
C SER A 221 23.85 23.50 18.00
N THR A 222 24.97 24.15 18.26
CA THR A 222 25.01 25.60 18.52
C THR A 222 25.76 26.27 17.38
N GLN A 223 25.02 27.01 16.56
CA GLN A 223 25.41 28.35 16.10
C GLN A 223 24.23 28.98 15.36
N LEU A 224 23.48 29.81 16.09
CA LEU A 224 22.74 30.93 15.49
C LEU A 224 23.77 31.88 14.87
N VAL A 225 23.79 31.99 13.55
CA VAL A 225 24.33 33.18 12.88
C VAL A 225 23.16 34.02 12.41
N ALA A 226 23.00 35.17 13.06
CA ALA A 226 22.00 36.18 12.73
C ALA A 226 22.30 36.82 11.37
N GLY A 227 21.68 36.30 10.31
CA GLY A 227 21.61 36.94 9.00
C GLY A 227 20.42 37.90 8.93
N LYS A 228 20.68 39.21 9.04
CA LYS A 228 19.68 40.28 8.81
C LYS A 228 19.12 40.20 7.39
N ILE A 229 17.89 39.73 7.23
CA ILE A 229 17.12 39.92 5.99
C ILE A 229 16.61 41.36 5.97
N ARG A 230 17.23 42.17 5.11
CA ARG A 230 16.85 43.56 4.85
C ARG A 230 15.66 43.56 3.90
N VAL A 231 14.46 43.79 4.42
CA VAL A 231 13.24 44.02 3.64
C VAL A 231 13.42 45.30 2.80
N ARG A 232 13.57 45.15 1.48
CA ARG A 232 13.46 46.30 0.55
C ARG A 232 11.99 46.52 0.22
N ARG A 233 11.46 47.64 0.70
CA ARG A 233 10.19 48.24 0.27
C ARG A 233 10.28 48.66 -1.21
N GLY A 234 9.26 48.29 -1.97
CA GLY A 234 8.62 49.16 -2.96
C GLY A 234 9.15 49.14 -4.39
N GLN A 235 8.37 48.57 -5.30
CA GLN A 235 8.01 49.27 -6.53
C GLN A 235 6.66 48.80 -7.05
N LYS A 236 5.71 49.73 -7.09
CA LYS A 236 4.40 49.58 -7.71
C LYS A 236 4.61 49.52 -9.22
N HIS A 237 4.10 48.48 -9.89
CA HIS A 237 3.86 48.55 -11.33
C HIS A 237 2.37 48.68 -11.61
N VAL A 238 2.12 49.69 -12.44
CA VAL A 238 0.87 50.29 -12.84
C VAL A 238 0.01 49.31 -13.64
N VAL A 239 -1.29 49.38 -13.35
CA VAL A 239 -2.39 48.76 -14.08
C VAL A 239 -2.44 49.30 -15.51
N HIS A 240 -2.34 48.41 -16.51
CA HIS A 240 -2.91 48.68 -17.83
C HIS A 240 -4.06 47.72 -18.09
N ARG A 241 -5.28 48.26 -17.97
CA ARG A 241 -6.51 47.69 -18.50
C ARG A 241 -6.38 47.62 -20.02
N HIS A 242 -6.43 46.43 -20.60
CA HIS A 242 -6.81 46.26 -21.99
C HIS A 242 -8.30 45.95 -22.07
N THR A 243 -9.03 46.91 -22.61
CA THR A 243 -10.45 46.84 -22.93
C THR A 243 -10.72 45.83 -24.04
N ALA A 244 -11.75 45.01 -23.82
CA ALA A 244 -12.30 44.09 -24.79
C ALA A 244 -12.82 44.85 -26.03
N THR A 245 -12.53 44.34 -27.22
CA THR A 245 -13.23 44.73 -28.45
C THR A 245 -13.88 43.49 -29.05
N THR A 246 -15.19 43.42 -28.91
CA THR A 246 -16.12 42.46 -29.53
C THR A 246 -16.10 42.66 -31.05
N ARG A 247 -15.74 41.61 -31.81
CA ARG A 247 -15.92 41.58 -33.28
C ARG A 247 -17.20 40.82 -33.63
N HIS A 248 -18.14 41.57 -34.20
CA HIS A 248 -19.38 41.12 -34.82
C HIS A 248 -19.16 39.99 -35.84
N MET A 249 -19.82 38.85 -35.64
CA MET A 249 -20.11 37.90 -36.72
C MET A 249 -21.36 38.37 -37.48
N LYS A 250 -21.15 38.76 -38.74
CA LYS A 250 -22.20 39.17 -39.67
C LYS A 250 -22.84 37.93 -40.30
N LYS A 251 -24.09 37.64 -39.94
CA LYS A 251 -24.97 36.69 -40.64
C LYS A 251 -25.09 37.10 -42.11
N ARG A 252 -24.81 36.18 -43.05
CA ARG A 252 -25.24 36.28 -44.45
C ARG A 252 -26.30 35.22 -44.72
N SER A 253 -27.52 35.69 -44.92
CA SER A 253 -28.65 35.02 -45.54
C SER A 253 -28.49 35.02 -47.06
N ARG A 254 -28.75 33.88 -47.71
CA ARG A 254 -29.16 33.71 -49.14
C ARG A 254 -29.78 32.32 -49.28
N THR A 255 -31.11 32.17 -49.25
CA THR A 255 -32.09 32.15 -50.37
C THR A 255 -32.16 30.82 -51.16
N ARG A 256 -33.29 30.10 -50.95
CA ARG A 256 -34.12 29.19 -51.79
C ARG A 256 -33.50 28.31 -52.92
N LEU A 257 -33.76 26.98 -52.80
CA LEU A 257 -34.57 26.06 -53.65
C LEU A 257 -34.61 26.25 -55.20
N PRO A 258 -34.68 25.17 -56.01
CA PRO A 258 -35.84 24.27 -56.00
C PRO A 258 -35.58 22.76 -56.19
N THR A 259 -36.63 22.01 -55.84
CA THR A 259 -36.93 20.62 -56.18
C THR A 259 -37.26 20.45 -57.66
N ARG A 260 -36.98 19.26 -58.22
CA ARG A 260 -37.81 18.67 -59.29
C ARG A 260 -37.71 17.14 -59.28
N SER A 261 -38.91 16.55 -59.29
CA SER A 261 -39.37 15.23 -59.77
C SER A 261 -38.39 14.08 -59.91
#